data_AF-R8BWC5-F1
#
_entry.id   AF-R8BWC5-F1
#
_cell.length_a   1.000
_cell.length_b   1.000
_cell.length_c   1.000
_cell.angle_alpha   90.00
_cell.angle_beta   90.00
_cell.angle_gamma   90.00
#
_symmetry.space_group_name_H-M   'P 1'
#
loop_
_entity.id
_entity.type
_entity.pdbx_description
1 polymer ?
#
loop_
_entity_poly.entity_id
_entity_poly.type
_entity_poly.pdbx_seq_one_letter_code
_entity_poly.pdbx_strand_id
1 'polypeptide(L)'
;MPPDPDAVHGGSAHTAKTKRAKAVISFAVSAVKRVNETVEEPVKATKLADELQHYIKLVETSPRIQGLYGNVDLDTQGTKLWNLCISPRQADAQRANEALHERRLLLLNARVFAFQILDLSRYTPSSGYAQVLLLLNMALRAGVACLSGNNVDLARIALQRAADYNGHLQNLSQSQRLTQDEAWKEDQFDVAEHMFIAQVLVTALLGVQTTDGYEKAQNLVRYLKSEIGDKLVVLLLDLEVLIKAPDEVFDADAYARILERMMQIFNHQETNFKLLVYHIRKLHEKSPSDGVRILDMFLLTLNGQQCDASWIENLVITRMWMITSHRDSDSGIDEAQKLLHKLDKPLGAEGTVAAQTLIWKKLEYNFTQHQFDLAEKWCRLALSPLFRNSGPHNIAKLERYSIDKTVTYIN
;
A
#
# COMPACT_ATOMS: atom_id res chain seq x y z
N MET A 1 -7.20 73.31 4.64
CA MET A 1 -7.39 71.86 4.87
C MET A 1 -6.02 71.25 5.07
N PRO A 2 -5.70 70.64 6.23
CA PRO A 2 -4.50 69.83 6.34
C PRO A 2 -4.70 68.53 5.52
N PRO A 3 -3.62 67.95 4.96
CA PRO A 3 -3.72 66.69 4.24
C PRO A 3 -3.99 65.54 5.22
N ASP A 4 -4.86 64.64 4.78
CA ASP A 4 -5.29 63.43 5.48
C ASP A 4 -4.09 62.45 5.68
N PRO A 5 -3.69 62.14 6.93
CA PRO A 5 -2.53 61.30 7.20
C PRO A 5 -2.73 59.81 6.85
N ASP A 6 -3.95 59.39 6.52
CA ASP A 6 -4.26 57.96 6.25
C ASP A 6 -4.05 57.52 4.79
N ALA A 7 -3.72 58.44 3.87
CA ALA A 7 -3.52 58.11 2.45
C ALA A 7 -2.19 57.39 2.12
N VAL A 8 -1.22 57.36 3.04
CA VAL A 8 0.16 56.87 2.76
C VAL A 8 0.35 55.39 3.13
N HIS A 9 -0.52 54.79 3.93
CA HIS A 9 -0.34 53.41 4.42
C HIS A 9 -1.02 52.30 3.58
N GLY A 10 -1.95 52.64 2.67
CA GLY A 10 -2.63 51.66 1.81
C GLY A 10 -1.81 51.16 0.60
N GLY A 11 -0.94 51.99 0.02
CA GLY A 11 -0.23 51.66 -1.24
C GLY A 11 0.94 50.70 -1.10
N SER A 12 1.65 50.72 0.04
CA SER A 12 2.84 49.87 0.28
C SER A 12 2.47 48.39 0.47
N ALA A 13 1.40 48.12 1.22
CA ALA A 13 0.96 46.76 1.52
C ALA A 13 0.40 46.02 0.29
N HIS A 14 -0.34 46.71 -0.59
CA HIS A 14 -0.87 46.12 -1.82
C HIS A 14 0.26 45.81 -2.82
N THR A 15 1.21 46.72 -2.97
CA THR A 15 2.40 46.53 -3.83
C THR A 15 3.26 45.35 -3.37
N ALA A 16 3.42 45.19 -2.05
CA ALA A 16 4.16 44.06 -1.47
C ALA A 16 3.48 42.70 -1.72
N LYS A 17 2.13 42.63 -1.64
CA LYS A 17 1.36 41.41 -1.94
C LYS A 17 1.50 40.99 -3.40
N THR A 18 1.38 41.94 -4.33
CA THR A 18 1.53 41.69 -5.77
C THR A 18 2.95 41.25 -6.14
N LYS A 19 3.99 41.79 -5.47
CA LYS A 19 5.38 41.36 -5.67
C LYS A 19 5.61 39.92 -5.19
N ARG A 20 5.03 39.52 -4.05
CA ARG A 20 5.09 38.14 -3.54
C ARG A 20 4.40 37.15 -4.48
N ALA A 21 3.22 37.51 -5.00
CA ALA A 21 2.49 36.68 -5.95
C ALA A 21 3.34 36.36 -7.19
N LYS A 22 3.94 37.39 -7.79
CA LYS A 22 4.82 37.25 -8.97
C LYS A 22 6.05 36.37 -8.68
N ALA A 23 6.64 36.49 -7.49
CA ALA A 23 7.78 35.66 -7.09
C ALA A 23 7.40 34.18 -7.00
N VAL A 24 6.26 33.85 -6.39
CA VAL A 24 5.76 32.46 -6.28
C VAL A 24 5.49 31.88 -7.66
N ILE A 25 4.81 32.62 -8.55
CA ILE A 25 4.53 32.19 -9.93
C ILE A 25 5.83 31.93 -10.69
N SER A 26 6.76 32.89 -10.66
CA SER A 26 8.05 32.76 -11.35
C SER A 26 8.84 31.55 -10.87
N PHE A 27 8.86 31.31 -9.56
CA PHE A 27 9.50 30.12 -9.00
C PHE A 27 8.81 28.83 -9.44
N ALA A 28 7.48 28.75 -9.35
CA ALA A 28 6.71 27.57 -9.73
C ALA A 28 6.94 27.14 -11.19
N VAL A 29 7.03 28.11 -12.12
CA VAL A 29 7.34 27.85 -13.54
C VAL A 29 8.72 27.19 -13.72
N SER A 30 9.70 27.58 -12.91
CA SER A 30 11.05 27.01 -12.96
C SER A 30 11.19 25.69 -12.17
N ALA A 31 10.33 25.45 -11.17
CA ALA A 31 10.49 24.39 -10.19
C ALA A 31 10.49 22.98 -10.80
N VAL A 32 9.60 22.70 -11.77
CA VAL A 32 9.51 21.38 -12.43
C VAL A 32 10.83 21.00 -13.10
N LYS A 33 11.44 21.95 -13.82
CA LYS A 33 12.73 21.74 -14.50
C LYS A 33 13.85 21.55 -13.48
N ARG A 34 13.92 22.43 -12.48
CA ARG A 34 14.96 22.41 -11.45
C ARG A 34 14.94 21.11 -10.65
N VAL A 35 13.77 20.64 -10.21
CA VAL A 35 13.64 19.37 -9.49
C VAL A 35 14.13 18.20 -10.34
N ASN A 36 13.74 18.12 -11.62
CA ASN A 36 14.22 17.06 -12.51
C ASN A 36 15.75 17.05 -12.70
N GLU A 37 16.37 18.23 -12.81
CA GLU A 37 17.81 18.36 -13.07
C GLU A 37 18.66 18.09 -11.83
N THR A 38 18.14 18.36 -10.63
CA THR A 38 18.94 18.30 -9.39
C THR A 38 18.63 17.09 -8.51
N VAL A 39 17.61 16.28 -8.82
CA VAL A 39 17.15 15.19 -7.96
C VAL A 39 18.22 14.12 -7.68
N GLU A 40 19.16 13.92 -8.61
CA GLU A 40 20.26 12.95 -8.48
C GLU A 40 21.56 13.57 -7.92
N GLU A 41 21.58 14.87 -7.63
CA GLU A 41 22.76 15.59 -7.12
C GLU A 41 22.53 16.08 -5.67
N PRO A 42 23.09 15.41 -4.64
CA PRO A 42 22.72 15.65 -3.23
C PRO A 42 22.90 17.11 -2.76
N VAL A 43 24.01 17.75 -3.13
CA VAL A 43 24.31 19.13 -2.72
C VAL A 43 23.35 20.13 -3.38
N LYS A 44 23.00 19.92 -4.65
CA LYS A 44 22.02 20.77 -5.34
C LYS A 44 20.60 20.49 -4.85
N ALA A 45 20.29 19.24 -4.53
CA ALA A 45 18.99 18.83 -3.99
C ALA A 45 18.71 19.50 -2.64
N THR A 46 19.70 19.55 -1.74
CA THR A 46 19.58 20.20 -0.43
C THR A 46 19.30 21.70 -0.59
N LYS A 47 20.07 22.40 -1.43
CA LYS A 47 19.85 23.84 -1.69
C LYS A 47 18.47 24.13 -2.27
N LEU A 48 18.00 23.30 -3.21
CA LEU A 48 16.67 23.46 -3.79
C LEU A 48 15.57 23.13 -2.77
N ALA A 49 15.80 22.18 -1.86
CA ALA A 49 14.89 21.89 -0.76
C ALA A 49 14.74 23.10 0.18
N ASP A 50 15.84 23.77 0.55
CA ASP A 50 15.82 24.98 1.37
C ASP A 50 15.07 26.13 0.67
N GLU A 51 15.28 26.30 -0.64
CA GLU A 51 14.53 27.27 -1.43
C GLU A 51 13.02 26.94 -1.45
N LEU A 52 12.66 25.67 -1.63
CA LEU A 52 11.26 25.23 -1.57
C LEU A 52 10.65 25.54 -0.20
N GLN A 53 11.36 25.28 0.90
CA GLN A 53 10.91 25.62 2.26
C GLN A 53 10.63 27.11 2.42
N HIS A 54 11.48 27.96 1.85
CA HIS A 54 11.26 29.40 1.86
C HIS A 54 9.91 29.77 1.21
N TYR A 55 9.63 29.23 0.01
CA TYR A 55 8.37 29.50 -0.67
C TYR A 55 7.15 28.84 0.01
N ILE A 56 7.32 27.66 0.59
CA ILE A 56 6.27 26.98 1.37
C ILE A 56 5.85 27.86 2.57
N LYS A 57 6.83 28.37 3.31
CA LYS A 57 6.60 29.25 4.46
C LYS A 57 6.00 30.61 4.04
N LEU A 58 6.43 31.13 2.88
CA LEU A 58 5.88 32.36 2.31
C LEU A 58 4.39 32.21 2.00
N VAL A 59 3.99 31.07 1.41
CA VAL A 59 2.60 30.75 1.11
C VAL A 59 1.80 30.50 2.39
N GLU A 60 2.36 29.76 3.35
CA GLU A 60 1.69 29.46 4.64
C GLU A 60 1.37 30.73 5.43
N THR A 61 2.36 31.64 5.56
CA THR A 61 2.21 32.88 6.34
C THR A 61 1.40 33.96 5.64
N SER A 62 1.10 33.78 4.36
CA SER A 62 0.28 34.69 3.57
C SER A 62 -0.89 33.93 2.94
N PRO A 63 -1.80 33.34 3.74
CA PRO A 63 -2.99 32.70 3.18
C PRO A 63 -3.76 33.77 2.41
N ARG A 64 -4.09 33.50 1.15
CA ARG A 64 -4.81 34.41 0.25
C ARG A 64 -4.00 35.55 -0.37
N ILE A 65 -2.80 35.28 -0.88
CA ILE A 65 -2.09 36.25 -1.74
C ILE A 65 -2.99 36.61 -2.94
N GLN A 66 -3.50 37.85 -2.96
CA GLN A 66 -4.25 38.39 -4.09
C GLN A 66 -3.44 38.23 -5.40
N GLY A 67 -4.08 37.65 -6.42
CA GLY A 67 -3.46 37.37 -7.72
C GLY A 67 -2.97 35.94 -7.94
N LEU A 68 -2.99 35.06 -6.92
CA LEU A 68 -2.69 33.63 -7.08
C LEU A 68 -3.94 32.76 -7.31
N TYR A 69 -5.12 33.25 -6.91
CA TYR A 69 -6.39 32.56 -7.10
C TYR A 69 -6.77 32.40 -8.56
N GLY A 70 -7.13 31.17 -8.97
CA GLY A 70 -7.54 30.87 -10.35
C GLY A 70 -6.42 31.03 -11.38
N ASN A 71 -5.16 31.13 -10.95
CA ASN A 71 -4.04 31.30 -11.86
C ASN A 71 -3.75 29.99 -12.63
N VAL A 72 -3.99 29.99 -13.94
CA VAL A 72 -3.85 28.82 -14.83
C VAL A 72 -2.41 28.30 -14.91
N ASP A 73 -1.42 29.21 -14.81
CA ASP A 73 0.00 28.81 -14.83
C ASP A 73 0.35 28.04 -13.56
N LEU A 74 -0.10 28.51 -12.39
CA LEU A 74 0.09 27.78 -11.13
C LEU A 74 -0.58 26.41 -11.17
N ASP A 75 -1.78 26.32 -11.74
CA ASP A 75 -2.49 25.06 -11.87
C ASP A 75 -1.71 24.05 -12.71
N THR A 76 -1.23 24.51 -13.86
CA THR A 76 -0.46 23.70 -14.82
C THR A 76 0.87 23.25 -14.21
N GLN A 77 1.60 24.17 -13.59
CA GLN A 77 2.91 23.87 -13.00
C GLN A 77 2.77 23.02 -11.74
N GLY A 78 1.78 23.30 -10.90
CA GLY A 78 1.46 22.51 -9.73
C GLY A 78 1.10 21.08 -10.08
N THR A 79 0.28 20.87 -11.11
CA THR A 79 -0.08 19.51 -11.58
C THR A 79 1.14 18.76 -12.10
N LYS A 80 2.00 19.41 -12.89
CA LYS A 80 3.25 18.82 -13.39
C LYS A 80 4.19 18.45 -12.25
N LEU A 81 4.38 19.35 -11.29
CA LEU A 81 5.26 19.13 -10.14
C LEU A 81 4.72 18.03 -9.22
N TRP A 82 3.41 18.00 -8.99
CA TRP A 82 2.73 16.96 -8.23
C TRP A 82 2.92 15.59 -8.88
N ASN A 83 2.64 15.48 -10.18
CA ASN A 83 2.78 14.24 -10.95
C ASN A 83 4.23 13.75 -10.97
N LEU A 84 5.20 14.67 -11.04
CA LEU A 84 6.60 14.34 -10.93
C LEU A 84 6.89 13.63 -9.60
N CYS A 85 6.47 14.22 -8.48
CA CYS A 85 6.73 13.73 -7.12
C CYS A 85 6.04 12.39 -6.78
N ILE A 86 5.00 11.99 -7.52
CA ILE A 86 4.23 10.76 -7.26
C ILE A 86 4.52 9.63 -8.26
N SER A 87 5.38 9.86 -9.25
CA SER A 87 5.69 8.88 -10.30
C SER A 87 6.31 7.60 -9.71
N PRO A 88 5.96 6.39 -10.22
CA PRO A 88 6.50 5.11 -9.74
C PRO A 88 8.04 5.07 -9.66
N ARG A 89 8.71 5.73 -10.62
CA ARG A 89 10.17 5.87 -10.66
C ARG A 89 10.75 6.58 -9.42
N GLN A 90 9.97 7.43 -8.78
CA GLN A 90 10.37 8.18 -7.59
C GLN A 90 9.92 7.50 -6.28
N ALA A 91 8.83 6.73 -6.32
CA ALA A 91 8.36 5.92 -5.19
C ALA A 91 9.35 4.78 -4.84
N ASP A 92 10.00 4.18 -5.84
CA ASP A 92 11.03 3.15 -5.63
C ASP A 92 12.34 3.72 -5.05
N ALA A 93 12.67 4.98 -5.36
CA ALA A 93 13.82 5.68 -4.80
C ALA A 93 13.65 6.05 -3.31
N GLN A 94 12.41 6.12 -2.81
CA GLN A 94 12.12 6.36 -1.39
C GLN A 94 12.47 5.19 -0.46
N ARG A 95 13.00 4.05 -0.96
CA ARG A 95 13.25 2.84 -0.17
C ARG A 95 14.72 2.48 0.11
N ALA A 96 15.73 3.08 -0.55
CA ALA A 96 17.15 2.71 -0.37
C ALA A 96 18.02 3.81 0.32
N ASN A 97 19.27 3.48 0.66
CA ASN A 97 20.38 4.17 1.40
C ASN A 97 20.53 5.72 1.51
N GLU A 98 21.44 6.18 2.38
CA GLU A 98 21.71 7.58 2.81
C GLU A 98 21.85 8.66 1.71
N ALA A 99 22.42 8.37 0.53
CA ALA A 99 22.41 9.31 -0.62
C ALA A 99 20.99 9.61 -1.16
N LEU A 100 19.98 8.90 -0.65
CA LEU A 100 18.56 9.14 -0.92
C LEU A 100 17.94 10.08 0.11
N HIS A 101 18.62 10.46 1.19
CA HIS A 101 18.02 11.35 2.19
C HIS A 101 17.76 12.75 1.63
N GLU A 102 18.76 13.38 1.01
CA GLU A 102 18.63 14.72 0.40
C GLU A 102 17.63 14.70 -0.76
N ARG A 103 17.67 13.64 -1.56
CA ARG A 103 16.70 13.40 -2.64
C ARG A 103 15.28 13.27 -2.11
N ARG A 104 15.06 12.48 -1.06
CA ARG A 104 13.75 12.32 -0.40
C ARG A 104 13.28 13.65 0.16
N LEU A 105 14.15 14.40 0.83
CA LEU A 105 13.83 15.71 1.39
C LEU A 105 13.40 16.69 0.29
N LEU A 106 14.13 16.75 -0.82
CA LEU A 106 13.76 17.56 -1.98
C LEU A 106 12.36 17.20 -2.49
N LEU A 107 12.08 15.91 -2.70
CA LEU A 107 10.79 15.45 -3.22
C LEU A 107 9.63 15.72 -2.26
N LEU A 108 9.85 15.61 -0.95
CA LEU A 108 8.83 15.95 0.06
C LEU A 108 8.50 17.45 0.04
N ASN A 109 9.52 18.31 0.00
CA ASN A 109 9.33 19.75 -0.12
C ASN A 109 8.63 20.10 -1.45
N ALA A 110 9.05 19.52 -2.56
CA ALA A 110 8.44 19.74 -3.86
C ALA A 110 6.96 19.31 -3.89
N ARG A 111 6.62 18.19 -3.25
CA ARG A 111 5.25 17.68 -3.15
C ARG A 111 4.34 18.60 -2.35
N VAL A 112 4.82 19.11 -1.20
CA VAL A 112 4.06 20.03 -0.36
C VAL A 112 3.90 21.38 -1.03
N PHE A 113 4.95 21.89 -1.68
CA PHE A 113 4.89 23.11 -2.47
C PHE A 113 3.89 22.99 -3.64
N ALA A 114 3.93 21.88 -4.39
CA ALA A 114 2.99 21.58 -5.47
C ALA A 114 1.53 21.56 -4.97
N PHE A 115 1.30 20.94 -3.81
CA PHE A 115 -0.02 20.96 -3.18
C PHE A 115 -0.46 22.39 -2.82
N GLN A 116 0.39 23.19 -2.19
CA GLN A 116 0.03 24.55 -1.79
C GLN A 116 -0.30 25.47 -2.97
N ILE A 117 0.43 25.37 -4.09
CA ILE A 117 0.10 26.18 -5.26
C ILE A 117 -1.18 25.71 -5.97
N LEU A 118 -1.52 24.42 -5.86
CA LEU A 118 -2.79 23.87 -6.34
C LEU A 118 -3.97 24.22 -5.43
N ASP A 119 -3.77 24.25 -4.11
CA ASP A 119 -4.73 24.83 -3.15
C ASP A 119 -5.02 26.28 -3.56
N LEU A 120 -3.98 27.10 -3.74
CA LEU A 120 -4.16 28.49 -4.16
C LEU A 120 -4.85 28.65 -5.52
N SER A 121 -4.54 27.80 -6.51
CA SER A 121 -5.13 27.94 -7.85
C SER A 121 -6.57 27.42 -7.91
N ARG A 122 -6.89 26.34 -7.20
CA ARG A 122 -8.17 25.61 -7.32
C ARG A 122 -9.16 25.87 -6.20
N TYR A 123 -8.69 26.17 -4.98
CA TYR A 123 -9.57 26.34 -3.84
C TYR A 123 -10.21 27.73 -3.83
N THR A 124 -11.53 27.72 -3.68
CA THR A 124 -12.34 28.89 -3.37
C THR A 124 -13.32 28.53 -2.25
N PRO A 125 -13.74 29.50 -1.42
CA PRO A 125 -14.77 29.24 -0.40
C PRO A 125 -16.11 28.75 -0.99
N SER A 126 -16.34 28.97 -2.29
CA SER A 126 -17.49 28.49 -3.03
C SER A 126 -17.20 27.24 -3.86
N SER A 127 -16.07 26.56 -3.61
CA SER A 127 -15.71 25.33 -4.32
C SER A 127 -16.72 24.23 -4.01
N GLY A 128 -17.20 23.58 -5.08
CA GLY A 128 -18.09 22.43 -4.97
C GLY A 128 -17.41 21.20 -4.38
N TYR A 129 -18.22 20.21 -4.04
CA TYR A 129 -17.84 18.99 -3.32
C TYR A 129 -16.61 18.29 -3.92
N ALA A 130 -16.67 17.90 -5.19
CA ALA A 130 -15.58 17.21 -5.89
C ALA A 130 -14.24 17.96 -5.87
N GLN A 131 -14.27 19.30 -5.99
CA GLN A 131 -13.03 20.10 -5.98
C GLN A 131 -12.39 20.14 -4.59
N VAL A 132 -13.19 20.25 -3.54
CA VAL A 132 -12.72 20.20 -2.15
C VAL A 132 -12.20 18.80 -1.81
N LEU A 133 -12.87 17.76 -2.30
CA LEU A 133 -12.50 16.36 -2.09
C LEU A 133 -11.16 16.02 -2.75
N LEU A 134 -10.96 16.48 -3.99
CA LEU A 134 -9.67 16.39 -4.69
C LEU A 134 -8.53 17.02 -3.87
N LEU A 135 -8.75 18.23 -3.35
CA LEU A 135 -7.74 18.95 -2.57
C LEU A 135 -7.46 18.28 -1.22
N LEU A 136 -8.49 17.73 -0.57
CA LEU A 136 -8.33 16.90 0.62
C LEU A 136 -7.46 15.67 0.35
N ASN A 137 -7.72 14.96 -0.76
CA ASN A 137 -6.93 13.81 -1.18
C ASN A 137 -5.46 14.15 -1.40
N MET A 138 -5.20 15.30 -2.02
CA MET A 138 -3.84 15.80 -2.22
C MET A 138 -3.17 16.17 -0.90
N ALA A 139 -3.87 16.89 -0.02
CA ALA A 139 -3.38 17.26 1.30
C ALA A 139 -2.98 16.02 2.13
N LEU A 140 -3.84 15.00 2.16
CA LEU A 140 -3.60 13.75 2.88
C LEU A 140 -2.40 12.98 2.30
N ARG A 141 -2.31 12.84 0.98
CA ARG A 141 -1.16 12.19 0.31
C ARG A 141 0.17 12.90 0.62
N ALA A 142 0.16 14.23 0.64
CA ALA A 142 1.35 15.02 0.98
C ALA A 142 1.73 14.86 2.46
N GLY A 143 0.74 14.95 3.36
CA GLY A 143 0.92 14.81 4.80
C GLY A 143 1.50 13.46 5.19
N VAL A 144 0.91 12.36 4.69
CA VAL A 144 1.41 11.00 4.98
C VAL A 144 2.82 10.78 4.45
N ALA A 145 3.13 11.27 3.24
CA ALA A 145 4.48 11.19 2.72
C ALA A 145 5.51 11.89 3.62
N CYS A 146 5.14 13.05 4.19
CA CYS A 146 6.00 13.79 5.11
C CYS A 146 6.17 13.09 6.45
N LEU A 147 5.11 12.47 7.00
CA LEU A 147 5.19 11.65 8.21
C LEU A 147 6.14 10.46 8.03
N SER A 148 6.00 9.72 6.92
CA SER A 148 6.91 8.61 6.58
C SER A 148 8.36 9.07 6.36
N GLY A 149 8.56 10.33 5.98
CA GLY A 149 9.87 10.98 5.83
C GLY A 149 10.38 11.68 7.08
N ASN A 150 9.70 11.53 8.22
CA ASN A 150 10.02 12.19 9.49
C ASN A 150 10.10 13.74 9.42
N ASN A 151 9.35 14.36 8.51
CA ASN A 151 9.28 15.81 8.35
C ASN A 151 7.94 16.35 8.88
N VAL A 152 7.87 16.49 10.20
CA VAL A 152 6.64 16.84 10.94
C VAL A 152 6.14 18.24 10.58
N ASP A 153 7.03 19.19 10.32
CA ASP A 153 6.64 20.57 9.97
C ASP A 153 5.88 20.64 8.66
N LEU A 154 6.37 19.94 7.62
CA LEU A 154 5.68 19.85 6.34
C LEU A 154 4.38 19.04 6.45
N ALA A 155 4.38 17.97 7.24
CA ALA A 155 3.17 17.17 7.50
C ALA A 155 2.07 18.04 8.13
N ARG A 156 2.42 18.86 9.14
CA ARG A 156 1.50 19.79 9.79
C ARG A 156 0.84 20.72 8.79
N ILE A 157 1.60 21.32 7.86
CA ILE A 157 1.07 22.26 6.86
C ILE A 157 0.01 21.58 5.99
N ALA A 158 0.30 20.39 5.46
CA ALA A 158 -0.62 19.66 4.60
C ALA A 158 -1.85 19.16 5.36
N LEU A 159 -1.66 18.60 6.56
CA LEU A 159 -2.76 18.03 7.35
C LEU A 159 -3.66 19.11 7.97
N GLN A 160 -3.15 20.31 8.26
CA GLN A 160 -3.98 21.42 8.68
C GLN A 160 -4.98 21.81 7.58
N ARG A 161 -4.53 21.86 6.33
CA ARG A 161 -5.42 22.09 5.18
C ARG A 161 -6.42 20.95 4.98
N ALA A 162 -5.99 19.71 5.19
CA ALA A 162 -6.90 18.56 5.16
C ALA A 162 -8.05 18.71 6.18
N ALA A 163 -7.76 19.19 7.40
CA ALA A 163 -8.78 19.47 8.40
C ALA A 163 -9.76 20.57 7.95
N ASP A 164 -9.26 21.66 7.36
CA ASP A 164 -10.08 22.75 6.81
C ASP A 164 -11.05 22.22 5.72
N TYR A 165 -10.55 21.39 4.80
CA TYR A 165 -11.36 20.80 3.73
C TYR A 165 -12.41 19.84 4.26
N ASN A 166 -12.06 19.01 5.25
CA ASN A 166 -13.02 18.10 5.88
C ASN A 166 -14.18 18.87 6.54
N GLY A 167 -13.89 19.97 7.23
CA GLY A 167 -14.93 20.85 7.76
C GLY A 167 -15.81 21.45 6.66
N HIS A 168 -15.23 21.84 5.52
CA HIS A 168 -15.99 22.35 4.38
C HIS A 168 -16.91 21.30 3.75
N LEU A 169 -16.42 20.06 3.57
CA LEU A 169 -17.21 18.94 3.04
C LEU A 169 -18.38 18.57 3.96
N GLN A 170 -18.20 18.64 5.27
CA GLN A 170 -19.30 18.45 6.23
C GLN A 170 -20.40 19.51 6.07
N ASN A 171 -20.03 20.76 5.81
CA ASN A 171 -20.99 21.83 5.55
C ASN A 171 -21.71 21.63 4.20
N LEU A 172 -20.98 21.23 3.15
CA LEU A 172 -21.54 20.97 1.82
C LEU A 172 -22.51 19.78 1.84
N SER A 173 -22.14 18.68 2.49
CA SER A 173 -22.99 17.48 2.62
C SER A 173 -24.27 17.74 3.43
N GLN A 174 -24.20 18.56 4.49
CA GLN A 174 -25.39 19.01 5.22
C GLN A 174 -26.31 19.89 4.35
N SER A 175 -25.73 20.73 3.48
CA SER A 175 -26.48 21.56 2.54
C SER A 175 -27.10 20.76 1.39
N GLN A 176 -26.42 19.75 0.86
CA GLN A 176 -26.90 18.91 -0.26
C GLN A 176 -28.00 17.93 0.17
N ARG A 177 -28.03 17.48 1.43
CA ARG A 177 -29.15 16.68 1.98
C ARG A 177 -30.51 17.38 1.93
N LEU A 178 -30.54 18.70 1.73
CA LEU A 178 -31.77 19.49 1.60
C LEU A 178 -32.28 19.64 0.16
N THR A 179 -31.51 19.20 -0.84
CA THR A 179 -31.86 19.33 -2.26
C THR A 179 -31.58 18.02 -3.00
N GLN A 180 -32.51 17.08 -2.90
CA GLN A 180 -32.39 15.73 -3.43
C GLN A 180 -33.05 15.63 -4.81
N ASP A 181 -32.25 15.51 -5.89
CA ASP A 181 -32.72 14.91 -7.16
C ASP A 181 -31.60 14.47 -8.16
N GLU A 182 -30.29 14.68 -7.89
CA GLU A 182 -29.20 14.26 -8.81
C GLU A 182 -28.29 13.12 -8.26
N ALA A 183 -28.82 12.31 -7.34
CA ALA A 183 -28.04 11.42 -6.44
C ALA A 183 -27.27 10.25 -7.08
N TRP A 184 -27.69 9.69 -8.21
CA TRP A 184 -27.24 8.34 -8.59
C TRP A 184 -25.89 8.24 -9.31
N LYS A 185 -25.36 9.35 -9.84
CA LYS A 185 -24.03 9.40 -10.48
C LYS A 185 -22.94 10.00 -9.60
N GLU A 186 -23.32 10.83 -8.63
CA GLU A 186 -22.42 11.45 -7.66
C GLU A 186 -22.04 10.45 -6.54
N ASP A 187 -22.99 9.61 -6.09
CA ASP A 187 -22.77 8.58 -5.06
C ASP A 187 -21.61 7.61 -5.37
N GLN A 188 -21.39 7.20 -6.62
CA GLN A 188 -20.29 6.29 -6.96
C GLN A 188 -18.92 6.96 -6.94
N PHE A 189 -18.85 8.23 -7.33
CA PHE A 189 -17.61 9.00 -7.33
C PHE A 189 -17.25 9.40 -5.90
N ASP A 190 -18.25 9.83 -5.13
CA ASP A 190 -18.13 10.13 -3.72
C ASP A 190 -17.66 8.91 -2.93
N VAL A 191 -18.23 7.72 -3.16
CA VAL A 191 -17.79 6.51 -2.45
C VAL A 191 -16.34 6.15 -2.77
N ALA A 192 -15.88 6.29 -4.02
CA ALA A 192 -14.50 6.01 -4.39
C ALA A 192 -13.51 7.02 -3.76
N GLU A 193 -13.88 8.30 -3.76
CA GLU A 193 -13.06 9.37 -3.18
C GLU A 193 -13.06 9.31 -1.64
N HIS A 194 -14.20 9.03 -1.01
CA HIS A 194 -14.30 8.74 0.42
C HIS A 194 -13.48 7.52 0.83
N MET A 195 -13.51 6.46 0.01
CA MET A 195 -12.72 5.26 0.29
C MET A 195 -11.23 5.55 0.22
N PHE A 196 -10.81 6.39 -0.73
CA PHE A 196 -9.42 6.82 -0.82
C PHE A 196 -9.00 7.67 0.40
N ILE A 197 -9.84 8.61 0.84
CA ILE A 197 -9.61 9.40 2.07
C ILE A 197 -9.47 8.49 3.28
N ALA A 198 -10.40 7.56 3.41
CA ALA A 198 -10.42 6.64 4.52
C ALA A 198 -9.17 5.76 4.53
N GLN A 199 -8.75 5.26 3.37
CA GLN A 199 -7.48 4.55 3.23
C GLN A 199 -6.30 5.42 3.67
N VAL A 200 -6.16 6.64 3.16
CA VAL A 200 -5.03 7.50 3.54
C VAL A 200 -5.06 7.85 5.03
N LEU A 201 -6.24 8.09 5.60
CA LEU A 201 -6.39 8.40 7.01
C LEU A 201 -6.04 7.18 7.89
N VAL A 202 -6.49 5.98 7.53
CA VAL A 202 -6.08 4.74 8.22
C VAL A 202 -4.57 4.56 8.16
N THR A 203 -3.96 4.66 6.98
CA THR A 203 -2.51 4.56 6.82
C THR A 203 -1.77 5.64 7.62
N ALA A 204 -2.28 6.88 7.65
CA ALA A 204 -1.70 7.98 8.43
C ALA A 204 -1.73 7.66 9.93
N LEU A 205 -2.90 7.28 10.44
CA LEU A 205 -3.15 6.98 11.85
C LEU A 205 -2.28 5.80 12.33
N LEU A 206 -2.19 4.74 11.53
CA LEU A 206 -1.29 3.61 11.81
C LEU A 206 0.20 4.01 11.71
N GLY A 207 0.53 4.95 10.82
CA GLY A 207 1.87 5.49 10.65
C GLY A 207 2.39 6.32 11.83
N VAL A 208 1.50 6.92 12.63
CA VAL A 208 1.88 7.64 13.86
C VAL A 208 2.37 6.69 14.96
N GLN A 209 2.01 5.39 14.88
CA GLN A 209 2.41 4.35 15.85
C GLN A 209 2.04 4.66 17.31
N THR A 210 0.93 5.38 17.53
CA THR A 210 0.37 5.63 18.86
C THR A 210 -0.85 4.74 19.11
N THR A 211 -1.14 4.47 20.38
CA THR A 211 -2.34 3.71 20.78
C THR A 211 -3.63 4.42 20.36
N ASP A 212 -3.70 5.74 20.53
CA ASP A 212 -4.81 6.59 20.08
C ASP A 212 -4.98 6.57 18.55
N GLY A 213 -3.87 6.61 17.79
CA GLY A 213 -3.89 6.49 16.34
C GLY A 213 -4.44 5.13 15.90
N TYR A 214 -3.98 4.05 16.53
CA TYR A 214 -4.47 2.70 16.28
C TYR A 214 -5.98 2.56 16.57
N GLU A 215 -6.45 3.04 17.71
CA GLU A 215 -7.86 2.98 18.10
C GLU A 215 -8.75 3.76 17.12
N LYS A 216 -8.33 4.96 16.71
CA LYS A 216 -9.03 5.76 15.70
C LYS A 216 -9.07 5.07 14.34
N ALA A 217 -7.97 4.45 13.91
CA ALA A 217 -7.92 3.70 12.66
C ALA A 217 -8.90 2.52 12.70
N GLN A 218 -8.91 1.77 13.81
CA GLN A 218 -9.81 0.64 14.00
C GLN A 218 -11.28 1.07 13.99
N ASN A 219 -11.63 2.16 14.68
CA ASN A 219 -12.99 2.69 14.71
C ASN A 219 -13.46 3.19 13.34
N LEU A 220 -12.56 3.83 12.58
CA LEU A 220 -12.85 4.25 11.21
C LEU A 220 -13.14 3.06 10.30
N VAL A 221 -12.32 2.01 10.34
CA VAL A 221 -12.55 0.81 9.53
C VAL A 221 -13.86 0.10 9.93
N ARG A 222 -14.17 0.01 11.23
CA ARG A 222 -15.46 -0.53 11.71
C ARG A 222 -16.64 0.24 11.13
N TYR A 223 -16.57 1.58 11.12
CA TYR A 223 -17.59 2.43 10.52
C TYR A 223 -17.71 2.20 9.00
N LEU A 224 -16.60 2.15 8.27
CA LEU A 224 -16.63 1.87 6.83
C LEU A 224 -17.29 0.51 6.55
N LYS A 225 -17.03 -0.48 7.39
CA LYS A 225 -17.63 -1.81 7.28
C LYS A 225 -19.13 -1.80 7.52
N SER A 226 -19.64 -1.00 8.46
CA SER A 226 -21.09 -0.87 8.69
C SER A 226 -21.81 -0.13 7.57
N GLU A 227 -21.17 0.88 6.97
CA GLU A 227 -21.78 1.71 5.91
C GLU A 227 -21.67 1.07 4.52
N ILE A 228 -20.49 0.54 4.19
CA ILE A 228 -20.13 0.13 2.81
C ILE A 228 -20.19 -1.40 2.64
N GLY A 229 -20.11 -2.14 3.74
CA GLY A 229 -20.09 -3.60 3.76
C GLY A 229 -18.73 -4.20 3.37
N ASP A 230 -18.75 -5.49 3.02
CA ASP A 230 -17.57 -6.30 2.72
C ASP A 230 -17.04 -6.04 1.28
N LYS A 231 -16.78 -4.78 0.93
CA LYS A 231 -16.03 -4.45 -0.30
C LYS A 231 -14.55 -4.77 -0.09
N LEU A 232 -13.87 -5.22 -1.15
CA LEU A 232 -12.46 -5.63 -1.09
C LEU A 232 -11.54 -4.57 -0.44
N VAL A 233 -11.73 -3.29 -0.76
CA VAL A 233 -10.92 -2.21 -0.19
C VAL A 233 -11.13 -2.08 1.32
N VAL A 234 -12.36 -2.26 1.83
CA VAL A 234 -12.66 -2.21 3.27
C VAL A 234 -12.01 -3.40 3.98
N LEU A 235 -12.10 -4.59 3.40
CA LEU A 235 -11.45 -5.80 3.93
C LEU A 235 -9.93 -5.64 3.98
N LEU A 236 -9.31 -5.03 2.96
CA LEU A 236 -7.87 -4.75 2.95
C LEU A 236 -7.45 -3.78 4.06
N LEU A 237 -8.24 -2.74 4.35
CA LEU A 237 -7.98 -1.84 5.48
C LEU A 237 -8.12 -2.56 6.83
N ASP A 238 -9.10 -3.47 6.95
CA ASP A 238 -9.29 -4.28 8.15
C ASP A 238 -8.08 -5.20 8.39
N LEU A 239 -7.55 -5.84 7.33
CA LEU A 239 -6.29 -6.58 7.39
C LEU A 239 -5.09 -5.69 7.74
N GLU A 240 -5.03 -4.45 7.24
CA GLU A 240 -3.96 -3.51 7.54
C GLU A 240 -3.95 -3.10 9.02
N VAL A 241 -5.12 -2.85 9.60
CA VAL A 241 -5.25 -2.56 11.04
C VAL A 241 -4.82 -3.76 11.88
N LEU A 242 -5.24 -4.98 11.52
CA LEU A 242 -4.87 -6.18 12.26
C LEU A 242 -3.38 -6.50 12.16
N ILE A 243 -2.78 -6.42 10.97
CA ILE A 243 -1.34 -6.76 10.82
C ILE A 243 -0.43 -5.76 11.56
N LYS A 244 -0.89 -4.51 11.71
CA LYS A 244 -0.21 -3.44 12.44
C LYS A 244 -0.47 -3.46 13.94
N ALA A 245 -1.33 -4.34 14.44
CA ALA A 245 -1.48 -4.56 15.87
C ALA A 245 -0.14 -5.07 16.48
N PRO A 246 0.15 -4.74 17.75
CA PRO A 246 1.22 -5.38 18.51
C PRO A 246 1.09 -6.90 18.44
N ASP A 247 2.20 -7.62 18.40
CA ASP A 247 2.19 -9.08 18.20
C ASP A 247 1.47 -9.80 19.35
N GLU A 248 1.48 -9.24 20.55
CA GLU A 248 0.76 -9.79 21.73
C GLU A 248 -0.76 -9.72 21.59
N VAL A 249 -1.28 -8.86 20.72
CA VAL A 249 -2.72 -8.59 20.55
C VAL A 249 -3.19 -8.95 19.14
N PHE A 250 -2.33 -9.61 18.33
CA PHE A 250 -2.69 -10.01 16.98
C PHE A 250 -3.81 -11.06 17.00
N ASP A 251 -5.00 -10.67 16.52
CA ASP A 251 -6.14 -11.57 16.38
C ASP A 251 -6.06 -12.34 15.04
N ALA A 252 -5.38 -13.49 15.08
CA ALA A 252 -5.21 -14.38 13.95
C ALA A 252 -6.55 -14.89 13.38
N ASP A 253 -7.53 -15.16 14.26
CA ASP A 253 -8.85 -15.64 13.87
C ASP A 253 -9.63 -14.57 13.11
N ALA A 254 -9.58 -13.31 13.56
CA ALA A 254 -10.18 -12.19 12.83
C ALA A 254 -9.53 -12.00 11.47
N TYR A 255 -8.21 -12.08 11.39
CA TYR A 255 -7.47 -11.98 10.15
C TYR A 255 -7.88 -13.09 9.16
N ALA A 256 -7.94 -14.33 9.63
CA ALA A 256 -8.37 -15.48 8.85
C ALA A 256 -9.81 -15.33 8.33
N ARG A 257 -10.75 -14.91 9.18
CA ARG A 257 -12.15 -14.65 8.78
C ARG A 257 -12.26 -13.59 7.68
N ILE A 258 -11.40 -12.57 7.69
CA ILE A 258 -11.39 -11.55 6.62
C ILE A 258 -10.87 -12.15 5.31
N LEU A 259 -9.82 -12.99 5.34
CA LEU A 259 -9.34 -13.70 4.16
C LEU A 259 -10.40 -14.64 3.57
N GLU A 260 -11.14 -15.36 4.41
CA GLU A 260 -12.28 -16.18 3.97
C GLU A 260 -13.34 -15.35 3.25
N ARG A 261 -13.67 -14.16 3.75
CA ARG A 261 -14.58 -13.22 3.06
C ARG A 261 -14.01 -12.71 1.74
N MET A 262 -12.72 -12.37 1.70
CA MET A 262 -12.06 -11.97 0.46
C MET A 262 -12.09 -13.08 -0.60
N MET A 263 -11.95 -14.34 -0.18
CA MET A 263 -12.11 -15.50 -1.06
C MET A 263 -13.55 -15.65 -1.57
N GLN A 264 -14.57 -15.36 -0.75
CA GLN A 264 -15.98 -15.39 -1.17
C GLN A 264 -16.32 -14.35 -2.25
N ILE A 265 -15.70 -13.17 -2.19
CA ILE A 265 -15.88 -12.10 -3.18
C ILE A 265 -14.83 -12.12 -4.30
N PHE A 266 -14.04 -13.19 -4.39
CA PHE A 266 -12.94 -13.30 -5.33
C PHE A 266 -13.45 -13.30 -6.77
N ASN A 267 -12.96 -12.36 -7.58
CA ASN A 267 -13.44 -12.11 -8.95
C ASN A 267 -12.50 -12.65 -10.04
N HIS A 268 -11.61 -13.58 -9.71
CA HIS A 268 -10.64 -14.16 -10.66
C HIS A 268 -9.78 -13.13 -11.39
N GLN A 269 -9.37 -12.05 -10.71
CA GLN A 269 -8.34 -11.15 -11.21
C GLN A 269 -6.96 -11.47 -10.63
N GLU A 270 -5.94 -11.43 -11.47
CA GLU A 270 -4.52 -11.66 -11.13
C GLU A 270 -4.04 -10.80 -9.95
N THR A 271 -4.47 -9.54 -9.89
CA THR A 271 -4.14 -8.62 -8.80
C THR A 271 -4.72 -9.09 -7.47
N ASN A 272 -5.97 -9.56 -7.48
CA ASN A 272 -6.66 -10.03 -6.29
C ASN A 272 -6.12 -11.38 -5.81
N PHE A 273 -5.72 -12.24 -6.76
CA PHE A 273 -5.02 -13.49 -6.44
C PHE A 273 -3.70 -13.20 -5.70
N LYS A 274 -2.87 -12.31 -6.26
CA LYS A 274 -1.60 -11.90 -5.64
C LYS A 274 -1.80 -11.29 -4.25
N LEU A 275 -2.84 -10.47 -4.07
CA LEU A 275 -3.18 -9.89 -2.76
C LEU A 275 -3.57 -10.96 -1.73
N LEU A 276 -4.42 -11.92 -2.10
CA LEU A 276 -4.78 -13.04 -1.23
C LEU A 276 -3.55 -13.85 -0.84
N VAL A 277 -2.72 -14.26 -1.81
CA VAL A 277 -1.48 -15.03 -1.53
C VAL A 277 -0.54 -14.25 -0.62
N TYR A 278 -0.37 -12.94 -0.86
CA TYR A 278 0.44 -12.08 0.00
C TYR A 278 -0.06 -12.09 1.45
N HIS A 279 -1.35 -11.87 1.67
CA HIS A 279 -1.91 -11.81 3.02
C HIS A 279 -1.96 -13.18 3.71
N ILE A 280 -2.16 -14.28 2.97
CA ILE A 280 -2.08 -15.64 3.52
C ILE A 280 -0.65 -15.93 4.03
N ARG A 281 0.37 -15.51 3.28
CA ARG A 281 1.78 -15.63 3.74
C ARG A 281 2.04 -14.77 4.98
N LYS A 282 1.48 -13.56 5.04
CA LYS A 282 1.57 -12.71 6.23
C LYS A 282 0.89 -13.32 7.45
N LEU A 283 -0.27 -13.96 7.27
CA LEU A 283 -0.93 -14.71 8.32
C LEU A 283 -0.05 -15.86 8.78
N HIS A 284 0.52 -16.64 7.86
CA HIS A 284 1.42 -17.74 8.20
C HIS A 284 2.65 -17.31 9.02
N GLU A 285 3.21 -16.12 8.74
CA GLU A 285 4.33 -15.57 9.53
C GLU A 285 3.96 -15.34 11.01
N LYS A 286 2.69 -14.99 11.31
CA LYS A 286 2.21 -14.72 12.67
C LYS A 286 1.50 -15.92 13.33
N SER A 287 0.72 -16.68 12.56
CA SER A 287 0.01 -17.91 12.93
C SER A 287 0.18 -18.96 11.81
N PRO A 288 1.17 -19.86 11.91
CA PRO A 288 1.44 -20.85 10.87
C PRO A 288 0.26 -21.77 10.56
N SER A 289 -0.47 -22.21 11.58
CA SER A 289 -1.63 -23.10 11.43
C SER A 289 -2.77 -22.45 10.64
N ASP A 290 -3.10 -21.20 10.95
CA ASP A 290 -4.16 -20.48 10.22
C ASP A 290 -3.74 -20.13 8.80
N GLY A 291 -2.47 -19.73 8.61
CA GLY A 291 -1.93 -19.47 7.28
C GLY A 291 -2.03 -20.70 6.37
N VAL A 292 -1.63 -21.88 6.88
CA VAL A 292 -1.77 -23.15 6.14
C VAL A 292 -3.24 -23.47 5.88
N ARG A 293 -4.11 -23.37 6.88
CA ARG A 293 -5.54 -23.67 6.75
C ARG A 293 -6.21 -22.81 5.66
N ILE A 294 -5.94 -21.51 5.66
CA ILE A 294 -6.51 -20.58 4.67
C ILE A 294 -5.95 -20.87 3.27
N LEU A 295 -4.65 -21.15 3.15
CA LEU A 295 -4.05 -21.53 1.87
C LEU A 295 -4.70 -22.79 1.30
N ASP A 296 -4.86 -23.82 2.13
CA ASP A 296 -5.46 -25.10 1.75
C ASP A 296 -6.91 -24.92 1.30
N MET A 297 -7.70 -24.10 2.01
CA MET A 297 -9.05 -23.74 1.60
C MET A 297 -9.06 -22.97 0.26
N PHE A 298 -8.13 -22.04 0.04
CA PHE A 298 -8.08 -21.27 -1.19
C PHE A 298 -7.70 -22.14 -2.39
N LEU A 299 -6.72 -23.01 -2.21
CA LEU A 299 -6.32 -24.00 -3.21
C LEU A 299 -7.48 -24.92 -3.59
N LEU A 300 -8.22 -25.44 -2.61
CA LEU A 300 -9.39 -26.28 -2.86
C LEU A 300 -10.55 -25.52 -3.51
N THR A 301 -10.72 -24.24 -3.20
CA THR A 301 -11.74 -23.38 -3.82
C THR A 301 -11.47 -23.20 -5.32
N LEU A 302 -10.21 -23.01 -5.70
CA LEU A 302 -9.81 -22.86 -7.11
C LEU A 302 -9.72 -24.19 -7.86
N ASN A 303 -9.53 -25.31 -7.16
CA ASN A 303 -9.44 -26.62 -7.79
C ASN A 303 -10.74 -26.95 -8.55
N GLY A 304 -10.61 -27.33 -9.82
CA GLY A 304 -11.76 -27.60 -10.70
C GLY A 304 -12.46 -26.37 -11.29
N GLN A 305 -12.10 -25.15 -10.86
CA GLN A 305 -12.60 -23.92 -11.48
C GLN A 305 -11.80 -23.59 -12.75
N GLN A 306 -12.44 -22.88 -13.69
CA GLN A 306 -11.76 -22.37 -14.88
C GLN A 306 -10.92 -21.13 -14.49
N CYS A 307 -9.70 -21.38 -14.02
CA CYS A 307 -8.71 -20.37 -13.67
C CYS A 307 -7.38 -20.65 -14.38
N ASP A 308 -6.44 -19.71 -14.28
CA ASP A 308 -5.09 -19.91 -14.77
C ASP A 308 -4.42 -21.06 -13.99
N ALA A 309 -3.89 -22.05 -14.71
CA ALA A 309 -3.18 -23.18 -14.11
C ALA A 309 -1.97 -22.73 -13.28
N SER A 310 -1.38 -21.57 -13.63
CA SER A 310 -0.27 -20.97 -12.89
C SER A 310 -0.63 -20.64 -11.43
N TRP A 311 -1.92 -20.40 -11.13
CA TRP A 311 -2.37 -20.09 -9.77
C TRP A 311 -2.34 -21.30 -8.87
N ILE A 312 -2.80 -22.45 -9.36
CA ILE A 312 -2.73 -23.72 -8.63
C ILE A 312 -1.26 -24.09 -8.39
N GLU A 313 -0.40 -23.92 -9.39
CA GLU A 313 1.05 -24.12 -9.23
C GLU A 313 1.63 -23.21 -8.14
N ASN A 314 1.31 -21.91 -8.19
CA ASN A 314 1.79 -20.94 -7.20
C ASN A 314 1.34 -21.28 -5.77
N LEU A 315 0.08 -21.68 -5.59
CA LEU A 315 -0.46 -22.07 -4.29
C LEU A 315 0.18 -23.36 -3.77
N VAL A 316 0.41 -24.37 -4.62
CA VAL A 316 1.12 -25.59 -4.24
C VAL A 316 2.56 -25.30 -3.84
N ILE A 317 3.28 -24.47 -4.61
CA ILE A 317 4.64 -24.04 -4.27
C ILE A 317 4.64 -23.29 -2.93
N THR A 318 3.67 -22.39 -2.72
CA THR A 318 3.51 -21.65 -1.46
C THR A 318 3.26 -22.61 -0.30
N ARG A 319 2.43 -23.65 -0.50
CA ARG A 319 2.16 -24.67 0.52
C ARG A 319 3.41 -25.46 0.86
N MET A 320 4.21 -25.84 -0.13
CA MET A 320 5.50 -26.53 0.05
C MET A 320 6.51 -25.64 0.79
N TRP A 321 6.54 -24.34 0.48
CA TRP A 321 7.38 -23.38 1.18
C TRP A 321 6.99 -23.26 2.67
N MET A 322 5.69 -23.16 2.98
CA MET A 322 5.18 -23.07 4.35
C MET A 322 5.63 -24.27 5.19
N ILE A 323 5.43 -25.49 4.68
CA ILE A 323 5.79 -26.70 5.44
C ILE A 323 7.31 -26.91 5.55
N THR A 324 8.08 -26.52 4.54
CA THR A 324 9.55 -26.69 4.58
C THR A 324 10.25 -25.63 5.43
N SER A 325 9.61 -24.48 5.65
CA SER A 325 10.15 -23.33 6.40
C SER A 325 10.12 -23.52 7.92
N HIS A 326 9.31 -24.45 8.45
CA HIS A 326 9.23 -24.73 9.88
C HIS A 326 9.94 -26.03 10.26
N ARG A 327 10.04 -26.31 11.57
CA ARG A 327 10.48 -27.63 12.04
C ARG A 327 9.53 -28.69 11.50
N ASP A 328 10.10 -29.84 11.15
CA ASP A 328 9.31 -30.96 10.66
C ASP A 328 8.28 -31.37 11.71
N SER A 329 7.04 -31.52 11.26
CA SER A 329 5.96 -32.11 12.04
C SER A 329 5.35 -33.23 11.21
N ASP A 330 5.21 -34.39 11.84
CA ASP A 330 4.70 -35.59 11.19
C ASP A 330 3.29 -35.37 10.62
N SER A 331 2.45 -34.68 11.40
CA SER A 331 1.10 -34.26 11.01
C SER A 331 1.10 -33.31 9.82
N GLY A 332 2.03 -32.35 9.76
CA GLY A 332 2.10 -31.37 8.69
C GLY A 332 2.37 -32.01 7.32
N ILE A 333 3.25 -33.01 7.27
CA ILE A 333 3.58 -33.73 6.02
C ILE A 333 2.39 -34.57 5.58
N ASP A 334 1.75 -35.27 6.51
CA ASP A 334 0.57 -36.09 6.22
C ASP A 334 -0.62 -35.23 5.74
N GLU A 335 -0.83 -34.05 6.33
CA GLU A 335 -1.84 -33.08 5.89
C GLU A 335 -1.56 -32.53 4.50
N ALA A 336 -0.31 -32.14 4.23
CA ALA A 336 0.10 -31.71 2.90
C ALA A 336 -0.13 -32.83 1.88
N GLN A 337 0.25 -34.07 2.21
CA GLN A 337 0.01 -35.21 1.34
C GLN A 337 -1.49 -35.39 1.07
N LYS A 338 -2.34 -35.37 2.10
CA LYS A 338 -3.81 -35.47 1.95
C LYS A 338 -4.38 -34.36 1.06
N LEU A 339 -3.86 -33.14 1.17
CA LEU A 339 -4.25 -32.02 0.30
C LEU A 339 -3.90 -32.29 -1.16
N LEU A 340 -2.65 -32.71 -1.44
CA LEU A 340 -2.21 -32.95 -2.83
C LEU A 340 -3.05 -34.04 -3.53
N HIS A 341 -3.54 -35.05 -2.79
CA HIS A 341 -4.43 -36.08 -3.34
C HIS A 341 -5.82 -35.57 -3.76
N LYS A 342 -6.23 -34.39 -3.29
CA LYS A 342 -7.52 -33.77 -3.65
C LYS A 342 -7.42 -32.93 -4.93
N LEU A 343 -6.23 -32.77 -5.51
CA LEU A 343 -6.03 -31.96 -6.71
C LEU A 343 -6.16 -32.83 -7.95
N ASP A 344 -6.94 -32.37 -8.93
CA ASP A 344 -7.34 -33.22 -10.06
C ASP A 344 -6.30 -33.30 -11.17
N LYS A 345 -5.45 -32.28 -11.30
CA LYS A 345 -4.52 -32.11 -12.42
C LYS A 345 -3.08 -32.03 -11.96
N PRO A 346 -2.14 -32.71 -12.63
CA PRO A 346 -0.71 -32.53 -12.36
C PRO A 346 -0.28 -31.10 -12.69
N LEU A 347 0.75 -30.62 -11.98
CA LEU A 347 1.34 -29.32 -12.25
C LEU A 347 2.16 -29.34 -13.54
N GLY A 348 2.40 -28.18 -14.14
CA GLY A 348 3.40 -28.00 -15.18
C GLY A 348 4.81 -28.36 -14.71
N ALA A 349 5.74 -28.51 -15.67
CA ALA A 349 7.11 -28.91 -15.37
C ALA A 349 7.83 -27.92 -14.44
N GLU A 350 7.64 -26.62 -14.68
CA GLU A 350 8.25 -25.56 -13.87
C GLU A 350 7.74 -25.58 -12.43
N GLY A 351 6.41 -25.57 -12.24
CA GLY A 351 5.83 -25.63 -10.90
C GLY A 351 6.18 -26.90 -10.15
N THR A 352 6.26 -28.03 -10.86
CA THR A 352 6.72 -29.31 -10.31
C THR A 352 8.16 -29.22 -9.81
N VAL A 353 9.10 -28.74 -10.63
CA VAL A 353 10.52 -28.63 -10.27
C VAL A 353 10.70 -27.67 -9.10
N ALA A 354 9.98 -26.55 -9.07
CA ALA A 354 10.02 -25.59 -7.96
C ALA A 354 9.57 -26.22 -6.64
N ALA A 355 8.43 -26.92 -6.64
CA ALA A 355 7.91 -27.61 -5.46
C ALA A 355 8.86 -28.73 -4.97
N GLN A 356 9.33 -29.59 -5.87
CA GLN A 356 10.25 -30.67 -5.53
C GLN A 356 11.61 -30.16 -5.04
N THR A 357 12.10 -29.03 -5.53
CA THR A 357 13.36 -28.44 -5.05
C THR A 357 13.27 -28.05 -3.57
N LEU A 358 12.11 -27.54 -3.12
CA LEU A 358 11.87 -27.24 -1.70
C LEU A 358 11.85 -28.51 -0.86
N ILE A 359 11.11 -29.52 -1.32
CA ILE A 359 11.00 -30.82 -0.64
C ILE A 359 12.37 -31.50 -0.56
N TRP A 360 13.14 -31.48 -1.64
CA TRP A 360 14.45 -32.12 -1.75
C TRP A 360 15.43 -31.58 -0.70
N LYS A 361 15.52 -30.26 -0.55
CA LYS A 361 16.37 -29.63 0.48
C LYS A 361 16.00 -30.10 1.89
N LYS A 362 14.71 -30.29 2.15
CA LYS A 362 14.22 -30.76 3.46
C LYS A 362 14.49 -32.24 3.68
N LEU A 363 14.37 -33.05 2.62
CA LEU A 363 14.71 -34.46 2.62
C LEU A 363 16.20 -34.69 2.91
N GLU A 364 17.09 -33.97 2.22
CA GLU A 364 18.54 -34.05 2.46
C GLU A 364 18.89 -33.64 3.90
N TYR A 365 18.28 -32.58 4.41
CA TYR A 365 18.46 -32.16 5.80
C TYR A 365 18.08 -33.28 6.77
N ASN A 366 16.88 -33.85 6.65
CA ASN A 366 16.43 -34.95 7.52
C ASN A 366 17.32 -36.19 7.41
N PHE A 367 17.77 -36.53 6.21
CA PHE A 367 18.66 -37.67 5.98
C PHE A 367 20.02 -37.48 6.66
N THR A 368 20.63 -36.29 6.54
CA THR A 368 21.90 -35.97 7.22
C THR A 368 21.77 -35.93 8.74
N GLN A 369 20.58 -35.63 9.26
CA GLN A 369 20.29 -35.67 10.70
C GLN A 369 19.86 -37.07 11.19
N HIS A 370 19.95 -38.11 10.35
CA HIS A 370 19.49 -39.47 10.64
C HIS A 370 18.00 -39.57 11.02
N GLN A 371 17.19 -38.56 10.67
CA GLN A 371 15.73 -38.54 10.85
C GLN A 371 15.07 -39.25 9.66
N PHE A 372 15.36 -40.54 9.55
CA PHE A 372 15.00 -41.34 8.39
C PHE A 372 13.49 -41.38 8.15
N ASP A 373 12.67 -41.54 9.19
CA ASP A 373 11.21 -41.63 9.06
C ASP A 373 10.61 -40.38 8.42
N LEU A 374 11.07 -39.19 8.85
CA LEU A 374 10.67 -37.92 8.25
C LEU A 374 11.18 -37.79 6.81
N ALA A 375 12.43 -38.19 6.53
CA ALA A 375 12.97 -38.16 5.17
C ALA A 375 12.15 -39.03 4.19
N GLU A 376 11.63 -40.17 4.64
CA GLU A 376 10.75 -41.02 3.83
C GLU A 376 9.39 -40.39 3.57
N LYS A 377 8.78 -39.75 4.58
CA LYS A 377 7.54 -39.01 4.37
C LYS A 377 7.71 -37.88 3.37
N TRP A 378 8.82 -37.15 3.44
CA TRP A 378 9.18 -36.15 2.44
C TRP A 378 9.38 -36.76 1.04
N CYS A 379 10.01 -37.93 0.95
CA CYS A 379 10.18 -38.66 -0.31
C CYS A 379 8.82 -39.05 -0.93
N ARG A 380 7.93 -39.60 -0.10
CA ARG A 380 6.56 -39.96 -0.51
C ARG A 380 5.77 -38.75 -1.00
N LEU A 381 5.91 -37.62 -0.33
CA LEU A 381 5.30 -36.36 -0.75
C LEU A 381 5.85 -35.89 -2.11
N ALA A 382 7.17 -35.97 -2.32
CA ALA A 382 7.83 -35.58 -3.57
C ALA A 382 7.44 -36.47 -4.76
N LEU A 383 7.08 -37.73 -4.49
CA LEU A 383 6.61 -38.71 -5.48
C LEU A 383 5.08 -38.66 -5.71
N SER A 384 4.39 -37.66 -5.18
CA SER A 384 2.95 -37.46 -5.44
C SER A 384 2.65 -37.43 -6.95
N PRO A 385 1.55 -38.04 -7.42
CA PRO A 385 1.15 -38.00 -8.84
C PRO A 385 1.04 -36.58 -9.41
N LEU A 386 0.81 -35.61 -8.54
CA LEU A 386 0.77 -34.19 -8.85
C LEU A 386 2.09 -33.68 -9.49
N PHE A 387 3.22 -34.29 -9.11
CA PHE A 387 4.57 -33.91 -9.52
C PHE A 387 5.16 -34.80 -10.63
N ARG A 388 4.34 -35.58 -11.34
CA ARG A 388 4.82 -36.51 -12.39
C ARG A 388 5.54 -35.84 -13.55
N ASN A 389 5.38 -34.53 -13.73
CA ASN A 389 5.94 -33.76 -14.84
C ASN A 389 7.38 -33.26 -14.57
N SER A 390 8.05 -33.76 -13.53
CA SER A 390 9.45 -33.41 -13.17
C SER A 390 10.51 -33.99 -14.11
N GLY A 391 10.11 -34.89 -15.01
CA GLY A 391 11.01 -35.65 -15.88
C GLY A 391 11.61 -36.89 -15.21
N PRO A 392 11.97 -37.92 -16.00
CA PRO A 392 12.35 -39.25 -15.50
C PRO A 392 13.64 -39.26 -14.66
N HIS A 393 14.58 -38.34 -14.92
CA HIS A 393 15.82 -38.23 -14.15
C HIS A 393 15.58 -37.84 -12.69
N ASN A 394 14.69 -36.87 -12.45
CA ASN A 394 14.36 -36.39 -11.11
C ASN A 394 13.56 -37.45 -10.32
N ILE A 395 12.65 -38.15 -11.00
CA ILE A 395 11.90 -39.27 -10.41
C ILE A 395 12.85 -40.39 -10.00
N ALA A 396 13.74 -40.83 -10.90
CA ALA A 396 14.70 -41.89 -10.60
C ALA A 396 15.64 -41.52 -9.43
N LYS A 397 15.99 -40.23 -9.27
CA LYS A 397 16.78 -39.76 -8.12
C LYS A 397 16.01 -39.90 -6.81
N LEU A 398 14.73 -39.52 -6.78
CA LEU A 398 13.85 -39.67 -5.61
C LEU A 398 13.58 -41.14 -5.27
N GLU A 399 13.32 -41.98 -6.27
CA GLU A 399 13.08 -43.42 -6.09
C GLU A 399 14.30 -44.14 -5.49
N ARG A 400 15.52 -43.80 -5.93
CA ARG A 400 16.75 -44.38 -5.37
C ARG A 400 16.94 -44.06 -3.88
N TYR A 401 16.60 -42.84 -3.45
CA TYR A 401 16.63 -42.47 -2.03
C TYR A 401 15.63 -43.25 -1.19
N SER A 402 14.47 -43.62 -1.77
CA SER A 402 13.52 -44.53 -1.13
C SER A 402 14.10 -45.94 -0.97
N ILE A 403 14.85 -46.41 -1.97
CA ILE A 403 15.43 -47.77 -2.01
C ILE A 403 16.65 -47.92 -1.09
N ASP A 404 17.52 -46.92 -0.97
CA ASP A 404 18.73 -47.00 -0.12
C ASP A 404 18.39 -47.27 1.36
N LYS A 405 17.20 -46.87 1.82
CA LYS A 405 16.67 -47.27 3.13
C LYS A 405 16.40 -48.77 3.25
N THR A 406 15.80 -49.40 2.23
CA THR A 406 15.50 -50.85 2.28
C THR A 406 16.77 -51.67 2.52
N VAL A 407 17.90 -51.22 1.97
CA VAL A 407 19.19 -51.91 2.13
C VAL A 407 19.84 -51.61 3.48
N THR A 408 19.64 -50.41 4.04
CA THR A 408 20.26 -50.01 5.31
C THR A 408 19.54 -50.57 6.55
N TYR A 409 18.26 -50.95 6.44
CA TYR A 409 17.49 -51.60 7.52
C TYR A 409 17.53 -53.15 7.50
N ILE A 410 18.17 -53.76 6.50
CA ILE A 410 18.31 -55.24 6.37
C ILE A 410 19.69 -55.74 6.83
N ASN A 411 20.60 -54.85 7.26
CA ASN A 411 21.91 -55.21 7.81
C ASN A 411 22.06 -54.84 9.28
#